data_AF-A0A6B1GPB6-F1
#
_entry.id   AF-A0A6B1GPB6-F1
#
_cell.length_a   1.000
_cell.length_b   1.000
_cell.length_c   1.000
_cell.angle_alpha   90.00
_cell.angle_beta   90.00
_cell.angle_gamma   90.00
#
_symmetry.space_group_name_H-M   'P 1'
#
loop_
_entity.id
_entity.type
_entity.pdbx_description
1 polymer ?
#
loop_
_entity_poly.entity_id
_entity_poly.type
_entity_poly.pdbx_seq_one_letter_code
_entity_poly.pdbx_strand_id
1 'polypeptide(L)'
;MTDSKRTASIQRTTRETDIRVDLNLDGSGTSKLDTGLPFFEHMLDQVARHGMVDLDISAKGDLHIDAHHTVEDVGITLGQAIAKAIGD
;
A
#
# COMPACT_ATOMS: atom_id res chain seq x y z
N MET A 1 -19.00 -21.50 -5.14
CA MET A 1 -17.92 -20.61 -5.60
C MET A 1 -16.86 -20.65 -4.54
N THR A 2 -15.62 -21.01 -4.89
CA THR A 2 -14.53 -21.09 -3.90
C THR A 2 -14.24 -19.68 -3.39
N ASP A 3 -14.47 -19.48 -2.10
CA ASP A 3 -14.29 -18.23 -1.36
C ASP A 3 -12.80 -17.92 -1.24
N SER A 4 -12.18 -17.54 -2.35
CA SER A 4 -10.78 -17.12 -2.39
C SER A 4 -10.70 -15.69 -1.90
N LYS A 5 -9.99 -15.48 -0.78
CA LYS A 5 -9.81 -14.15 -0.19
C LYS A 5 -9.24 -13.16 -1.20
N ARG A 6 -9.83 -11.95 -1.30
CA ARG A 6 -9.37 -10.88 -2.20
C ARG A 6 -8.17 -10.15 -1.59
N THR A 7 -7.05 -10.85 -1.61
CA THR A 7 -5.79 -10.40 -1.00
C THR A 7 -4.67 -10.36 -2.01
N ALA A 8 -3.74 -9.43 -1.85
CA ALA A 8 -2.53 -9.37 -2.67
C ALA A 8 -1.34 -8.84 -1.88
N SER A 9 -0.17 -9.44 -2.15
CA SER A 9 1.13 -8.94 -1.71
C SER A 9 1.93 -8.54 -2.95
N ILE A 10 2.39 -7.30 -3.00
CA ILE A 10 3.24 -6.77 -4.05
C ILE A 10 4.48 -6.13 -3.41
N GLN A 11 5.65 -6.42 -3.99
CA GLN A 11 6.89 -5.73 -3.68
C GLN A 11 7.43 -5.09 -4.97
N ARG A 12 7.93 -3.87 -4.85
CA ARG A 12 8.51 -3.11 -5.95
C ARG A 12 9.77 -2.41 -5.45
N THR A 13 10.87 -2.62 -6.15
CA THR A 13 12.17 -2.00 -5.84
C THR A 13 12.69 -1.29 -7.08
N THR A 14 13.11 -0.05 -6.93
CA THR A 14 13.79 0.75 -7.96
C THR A 14 15.14 1.23 -7.44
N ARG A 15 15.73 2.24 -8.08
CA ARG A 15 16.94 2.90 -7.54
C ARG A 15 16.59 3.90 -6.45
N GLU A 16 15.38 4.42 -6.49
CA GLU A 16 14.86 5.48 -5.63
C GLU A 16 14.18 4.89 -4.39
N THR A 17 13.46 3.77 -4.53
CA THR A 17 12.62 3.22 -3.46
C THR A 17 12.62 1.69 -3.34
N ASP A 18 12.27 1.19 -2.16
CA ASP A 18 11.92 -0.21 -1.88
C ASP A 18 10.60 -0.24 -1.11
N ILE A 19 9.55 -0.76 -1.76
CA ILE A 19 8.17 -0.69 -1.31
C ILE A 19 7.58 -2.10 -1.21
N ARG A 20 6.90 -2.38 -0.10
CA ARG A 20 6.06 -3.56 0.09
C ARG A 20 4.65 -3.14 0.47
N VAL A 21 3.66 -3.73 -0.19
CA VAL A 21 2.24 -3.59 0.13
C VAL A 21 1.62 -4.98 0.29
N ASP A 22 1.03 -5.23 1.44
CA ASP A 22 0.08 -6.32 1.68
C ASP A 22 -1.33 -5.72 1.82
N LEU A 23 -2.27 -6.23 1.03
CA LEU A 23 -3.65 -5.73 0.92
C LEU A 23 -4.65 -6.86 1.15
N ASN A 24 -5.69 -6.58 1.94
CA ASN A 24 -6.91 -7.37 2.01
C ASN A 24 -8.13 -6.48 1.70
N LEU A 25 -8.80 -6.72 0.57
CA LEU A 25 -10.01 -5.98 0.18
C LEU A 25 -11.25 -6.38 1.00
N ASP A 26 -11.23 -7.55 1.64
CA ASP A 26 -12.26 -8.04 2.55
C ASP A 26 -11.85 -7.79 4.01
N GLY A 27 -11.40 -6.57 4.30
CA GLY A 27 -10.77 -6.21 5.55
C GLY A 27 -11.73 -5.68 6.62
N SER A 28 -11.13 -5.17 7.69
CA SER A 28 -11.83 -4.51 8.81
C SER A 28 -11.45 -3.04 8.96
N GLY A 29 -10.63 -2.52 8.04
CA GLY A 29 -10.14 -1.14 8.05
C GLY A 29 -8.90 -0.93 8.90
N THR A 30 -8.10 -1.98 9.11
CA THR A 30 -6.85 -1.89 9.89
C THR A 30 -5.68 -1.46 9.02
N SER A 31 -4.74 -0.71 9.59
CA SER A 31 -3.56 -0.23 8.87
C SER A 31 -2.29 -0.40 9.70
N LYS A 32 -1.19 -0.78 9.04
CA LYS A 32 0.18 -0.73 9.54
C LYS A 32 1.03 -0.07 8.48
N LEU A 33 1.52 1.13 8.79
CA LEU A 33 2.13 2.02 7.81
C LEU A 33 3.49 2.48 8.33
N ASP A 34 4.52 2.28 7.51
CA ASP A 34 5.90 2.71 7.77
C ASP A 34 6.50 3.22 6.47
N THR A 35 6.20 4.47 6.14
CA THR A 35 6.64 5.14 4.91
C THR A 35 7.68 6.23 5.15
N GLY A 36 7.88 6.62 6.41
CA GLY A 36 8.71 7.77 6.80
C GLY A 36 8.06 9.13 6.51
N LEU A 37 6.80 9.15 6.05
CA LEU A 37 6.05 10.35 5.69
C LEU A 37 4.73 10.45 6.50
N PRO A 38 4.73 11.03 7.71
CA PRO A 38 3.59 10.96 8.64
C PRO A 38 2.25 11.45 8.07
N PHE A 39 2.27 12.50 7.23
CA PHE A 39 1.05 13.00 6.61
C PHE A 39 0.50 12.02 5.56
N PHE A 40 1.37 11.37 4.81
CA PHE A 40 0.96 10.37 3.82
C PHE A 40 0.39 9.12 4.49
N GLU A 41 1.00 8.69 5.60
CA GLU A 41 0.46 7.61 6.45
C GLU A 41 -0.93 7.95 6.98
N HIS A 42 -1.15 9.19 7.42
CA HIS A 42 -2.47 9.65 7.83
C HIS A 42 -3.52 9.53 6.71
N MET A 43 -3.13 9.84 5.46
CA MET A 43 -4.02 9.69 4.29
C MET A 43 -4.31 8.22 3.99
N LEU A 44 -3.29 7.35 4.01
CA LEU A 44 -3.46 5.91 3.78
C LEU A 44 -4.30 5.24 4.88
N ASP A 45 -4.18 5.68 6.13
CA ASP A 45 -5.04 5.24 7.24
C ASP A 45 -6.52 5.56 6.98
N GLN A 46 -6.82 6.74 6.41
CA GLN A 46 -8.20 7.07 6.03
C GLN A 46 -8.72 6.17 4.91
N VAL A 47 -7.87 5.80 3.94
CA VAL A 47 -8.23 4.85 2.88
C VAL A 47 -8.56 3.48 3.48
N ALA A 48 -7.72 2.95 4.38
CA ALA A 48 -8.00 1.69 5.07
C ALA A 48 -9.33 1.76 5.85
N ARG A 49 -9.43 2.72 6.77
CA ARG A 49 -10.57 2.87 7.69
C ARG A 49 -11.89 3.05 6.97
N HIS A 50 -11.94 3.93 5.97
CA HIS A 50 -13.20 4.26 5.29
C HIS A 50 -13.49 3.35 4.10
N GLY A 51 -12.47 2.67 3.57
CA GLY A 51 -12.62 1.65 2.53
C GLY A 51 -12.95 0.25 3.06
N MET A 52 -12.86 0.02 4.38
CA MET A 52 -12.97 -1.31 5.00
C MET A 52 -11.95 -2.31 4.41
N VAL A 53 -10.75 -1.82 4.10
CA VAL A 53 -9.63 -2.65 3.60
C VAL A 53 -8.54 -2.70 4.65
N ASP A 54 -7.82 -3.82 4.75
CA ASP A 54 -6.63 -3.88 5.60
C ASP A 54 -5.38 -3.61 4.76
N LEU A 55 -4.49 -2.75 5.27
CA LEU A 55 -3.24 -2.33 4.62
C LEU A 55 -2.03 -2.57 5.53
N ASP A 56 -1.00 -3.29 5.06
CA ASP A 56 0.36 -3.25 5.63
C ASP A 56 1.30 -2.70 4.55
N ILE A 57 1.84 -1.50 4.76
CA ILE A 57 2.69 -0.79 3.81
C ILE A 57 4.01 -0.43 4.49
N SER A 58 5.12 -0.88 3.89
CA SER A 58 6.46 -0.44 4.24
C SER A 58 7.13 0.18 3.03
N ALA A 59 7.75 1.33 3.22
CA ALA A 59 8.45 2.05 2.18
C ALA A 59 9.77 2.62 2.71
N LYS A 60 10.84 2.42 1.94
CA LYS A 60 12.10 3.14 2.08
C LYS A 60 12.38 3.86 0.80
N GLY A 61 12.55 5.17 0.86
CA GLY A 61 12.84 5.99 -0.32
C GLY A 61 13.92 7.04 -0.07
N ASP A 62 14.26 7.72 -1.14
CA ASP A 62 15.24 8.80 -1.22
C ASP A 62 14.72 10.14 -0.65
N LEU A 63 14.12 10.12 0.53
CA LEU A 63 13.48 11.27 1.20
C LEU A 63 14.37 12.51 1.41
N HIS A 64 15.69 12.35 1.26
CA HIS A 64 16.65 13.44 1.30
C HIS A 64 16.65 14.30 0.01
N ILE A 65 16.09 13.79 -1.09
CA ILE A 65 15.84 14.53 -2.33
C ILE A 65 14.49 15.25 -2.18
N ASP A 66 13.40 14.47 -2.16
CA ASP A 66 12.05 14.91 -1.79
C ASP A 66 11.16 13.68 -1.48
N ALA A 67 9.86 13.90 -1.27
CA ALA A 67 8.89 12.84 -1.02
C ALA A 67 8.26 12.22 -2.29
N HIS A 68 8.53 12.78 -3.47
CA HIS A 68 7.80 12.50 -4.71
C HIS A 68 7.86 11.02 -5.05
N HIS A 69 9.07 10.47 -5.19
CA HIS A 69 9.25 9.07 -5.58
C HIS A 69 8.64 8.11 -4.57
N THR A 70 8.76 8.39 -3.26
CA THR A 70 8.17 7.54 -2.22
C THR A 70 6.65 7.51 -2.32
N VAL A 71 6.00 8.67 -2.48
CA VAL A 71 4.54 8.75 -2.61
C VAL A 71 4.06 8.10 -3.91
N GLU A 72 4.72 8.41 -5.03
CA GLU A 72 4.40 7.85 -6.34
C GLU A 72 4.51 6.31 -6.33
N ASP A 73 5.62 5.78 -5.83
CA ASP A 73 5.93 4.36 -5.88
C ASP A 73 5.07 3.54 -4.91
N VAL A 74 4.69 4.09 -3.76
CA VAL A 74 3.64 3.52 -2.91
C VAL A 74 2.31 3.48 -3.66
N GLY A 75 1.94 4.57 -4.33
CA GLY A 75 0.70 4.64 -5.13
C GLY A 75 0.65 3.60 -6.24
N ILE A 76 1.74 3.44 -7.01
CA ILE A 76 1.88 2.43 -8.06
C ILE A 76 1.75 1.02 -7.47
N THR A 77 2.48 0.73 -6.39
CA THR A 77 2.51 -0.60 -5.76
C THR A 77 1.15 -0.96 -5.16
N LEU A 78 0.47 0.00 -4.53
CA LEU A 78 -0.88 -0.17 -4.01
C LEU A 78 -1.89 -0.41 -5.14
N GLY A 79 -1.81 0.35 -6.24
CA GLY A 79 -2.66 0.15 -7.42
C GLY A 79 -2.51 -1.26 -8.02
N GLN A 80 -1.28 -1.77 -8.09
CA GLN A 80 -0.99 -3.15 -8.51
C GLN A 80 -1.58 -4.18 -7.55
N ALA A 81 -1.48 -3.95 -6.24
CA ALA A 81 -2.06 -4.83 -5.23
C ALA A 81 -3.58 -4.87 -5.34
N ILE A 82 -4.24 -3.72 -5.51
CA ILE A 82 -5.69 -3.62 -5.72
C ILE A 82 -6.11 -4.41 -6.96
N ALA A 83 -5.47 -4.17 -8.11
CA ALA A 83 -5.80 -4.87 -9.36
C ALA A 83 -5.66 -6.40 -9.21
N LYS A 84 -4.57 -6.86 -8.58
CA LYS A 84 -4.36 -8.29 -8.32
C LYS A 84 -5.38 -8.89 -7.35
N ALA A 85 -5.76 -8.14 -6.31
CA ALA A 85 -6.72 -8.60 -5.31
C ALA A 85 -8.16 -8.62 -5.84
N ILE A 86 -8.52 -7.75 -6.78
CA ILE A 86 -9.81 -7.77 -7.48
C ILE A 86 -9.93 -9.03 -8.35
N GLY A 87 -8.86 -9.40 -9.07
CA GLY A 87 -8.88 -10.54 -9.99
C GLY A 87 -9.66 -10.24 -11.28
N ASP A 88 -10.20 -11.28 -11.90
CA ASP A 88 -11.00 -11.24 -13.15
C ASP A 88 -12.51 -11.04 -12.88
#